data_AF-A0A7K4EGH3-F1
#
_entry.id   AF-A0A7K4EGH3-F1
#
_cell.length_a   1.000
_cell.length_b   1.000
_cell.length_c   1.000
_cell.angle_alpha   90.00
_cell.angle_beta   90.00
_cell.angle_gamma   90.00
#
_symmetry.space_group_name_H-M   'P 1'
#
loop_
_entity.id
_entity.type
_entity.pdbx_description
1 polymer ?
#
loop_
_entity_poly.entity_id
_entity_poly.type
_entity_poly.pdbx_seq_one_letter_code
_entity_poly.pdbx_strand_id
1 'polypeptide(L)'
;MDNDEIRRKTRLREAQSLERAVSRILGSGDLLCFEDLASRIHFQPNLSRSILSTWEAENRVFSIIVDHEALYPLYAFSPEGELLQCMNDIILTLSPGKLA
;
A
#
# COMPACT_ATOMS: atom_id res chain seq x y z
N MET A 1 -27.44 27.28 13.81
CA MET A 1 -26.83 25.93 13.63
C MET A 1 -25.59 25.89 14.47
N ASP A 2 -25.47 24.90 15.33
CA ASP A 2 -24.37 24.77 16.27
C ASP A 2 -23.08 24.36 15.52
N ASN A 3 -21.98 25.06 15.77
CA ASN A 3 -20.70 24.89 15.06
C ASN A 3 -20.13 23.48 15.30
N ASP A 4 -20.40 22.92 16.47
CA ASP A 4 -19.98 21.57 16.85
C ASP A 4 -20.75 20.48 16.09
N GLU A 5 -22.02 20.73 15.73
CA GLU A 5 -22.78 19.78 14.92
C GLU A 5 -22.27 19.75 13.46
N ILE A 6 -21.87 20.91 12.91
CA ILE A 6 -21.24 20.99 11.59
C ILE A 6 -19.93 20.21 11.58
N ARG A 7 -19.05 20.44 12.57
CA ARG A 7 -17.76 19.73 12.71
C ARG A 7 -17.95 18.22 12.84
N ARG A 8 -18.94 17.77 13.61
CA ARG A 8 -19.25 16.33 13.75
C ARG A 8 -19.74 15.73 12.44
N LYS A 9 -20.65 16.40 11.73
CA LYS A 9 -21.15 15.95 10.41
C LYS A 9 -20.06 15.93 9.34
N THR A 10 -19.10 16.85 9.39
CA THR A 10 -17.94 16.86 8.48
C THR A 10 -17.01 15.67 8.76
N ARG A 11 -16.60 15.48 10.01
CA ARG A 11 -15.75 14.33 10.40
C ARG A 11 -16.38 12.98 10.05
N LEU A 12 -17.70 12.85 10.23
CA LEU A 12 -18.42 11.63 9.84
C LEU A 12 -18.35 11.37 8.33
N ARG A 13 -18.55 12.42 7.52
CA ARG A 13 -18.48 12.30 6.05
C ARG A 13 -17.07 11.97 5.59
N GLU A 14 -16.05 12.55 6.19
CA GLU A 14 -14.65 12.25 5.92
C GLU A 14 -14.32 10.79 6.27
N ALA A 15 -14.72 10.33 7.45
CA ALA A 15 -14.53 8.94 7.87
C ALA A 15 -15.21 7.94 6.92
N GLN A 16 -16.46 8.22 6.51
CA GLN A 16 -17.17 7.39 5.53
C GLN A 16 -16.52 7.40 4.15
N SER A 17 -16.01 8.56 3.71
CA SER A 17 -15.32 8.68 2.43
C SER A 17 -14.00 7.91 2.44
N LEU A 18 -13.28 7.98 3.56
CA LEU A 18 -12.04 7.23 3.79
C LEU A 18 -12.31 5.72 3.80
N GLU A 19 -13.30 5.27 4.55
CA GLU A 19 -13.69 3.85 4.63
C GLU A 19 -14.02 3.28 3.24
N ARG A 20 -14.77 4.02 2.43
CA ARG A 20 -15.07 3.64 1.04
C ARG A 20 -13.82 3.60 0.16
N ALA A 21 -12.93 4.57 0.31
CA ALA A 21 -11.68 4.61 -0.46
C ALA A 21 -10.79 3.41 -0.10
N VAL A 22 -10.61 3.12 1.19
CA VAL A 22 -9.85 1.96 1.68
C VAL A 22 -10.46 0.66 1.15
N SER A 23 -11.79 0.49 1.30
CA SER A 23 -12.48 -0.71 0.80
C SER A 23 -12.29 -0.90 -0.71
N ARG A 24 -12.30 0.19 -1.48
CA ARG A 24 -12.08 0.15 -2.94
C ARG A 24 -10.64 -0.20 -3.30
N ILE A 25 -9.66 0.31 -2.56
CA ILE A 25 -8.24 0.02 -2.76
C ILE A 25 -7.95 -1.45 -2.43
N LEU A 26 -8.42 -1.93 -1.28
CA LEU A 26 -8.22 -3.33 -0.87
C LEU A 26 -8.95 -4.30 -1.79
N GLY A 27 -10.13 -3.91 -2.30
CA GLY A 27 -10.91 -4.70 -3.24
C GLY A 27 -10.44 -4.63 -4.70
N SER A 28 -9.40 -3.88 -5.04
CA SER A 28 -8.96 -3.73 -6.43
C SER A 28 -8.25 -4.97 -6.97
N GLY A 29 -7.69 -5.81 -6.09
CA GLY A 29 -6.87 -6.97 -6.45
C GLY A 29 -5.43 -6.62 -6.85
N ASP A 30 -5.04 -5.34 -6.66
CA ASP A 30 -3.70 -4.84 -6.92
C ASP A 30 -2.78 -4.97 -5.71
N LEU A 31 -3.34 -5.17 -4.51
CA LEU A 31 -2.60 -5.40 -3.28
C LEU A 31 -2.71 -6.87 -2.91
N LEU A 32 -1.57 -7.55 -2.78
CA LEU A 32 -1.51 -8.99 -2.60
C LEU A 32 -0.63 -9.34 -1.41
N CYS A 33 -0.99 -10.41 -0.70
CA CYS A 33 -0.07 -11.01 0.27
C CYS A 33 1.16 -11.58 -0.45
N PHE A 34 2.19 -11.93 0.32
CA PHE A 34 3.44 -12.46 -0.24
C PHE A 34 3.21 -13.69 -1.11
N GLU A 35 2.37 -14.62 -0.66
CA GLU A 35 2.04 -15.87 -1.34
C GLU A 35 1.41 -15.61 -2.71
N ASP A 36 0.39 -14.76 -2.74
CA ASP A 36 -0.32 -14.40 -3.97
C ASP A 36 0.57 -13.59 -4.91
N LEU A 37 1.35 -12.66 -4.37
CA LEU A 37 2.32 -11.89 -5.14
C LEU A 37 3.32 -12.84 -5.81
N ALA A 38 3.97 -13.71 -5.04
CA ALA A 38 4.96 -14.68 -5.52
C ALA A 38 4.37 -15.64 -6.57
N SER A 39 3.08 -15.95 -6.49
CA SER A 39 2.39 -16.77 -7.50
C SER A 39 2.17 -16.05 -8.83
N ARG A 40 2.01 -14.71 -8.81
CA ARG A 40 1.71 -13.90 -10.00
C ARG A 40 2.94 -13.41 -10.73
N ILE A 41 4.04 -13.15 -10.02
CA ILE A 41 5.30 -12.78 -10.66
C ILE A 41 6.10 -14.04 -10.99
N HIS A 42 6.23 -14.30 -12.29
CA HIS A 42 6.94 -15.46 -12.80
C HIS A 42 8.44 -15.29 -12.54
N PHE A 43 8.95 -16.06 -11.58
CA PHE A 43 10.36 -16.39 -11.45
C PHE A 43 11.30 -15.23 -11.05
N GLN A 44 11.37 -14.98 -9.74
CA GLN A 44 12.68 -14.76 -9.11
C GLN A 44 12.96 -15.87 -8.09
N PRO A 45 14.11 -16.57 -8.17
CA PRO A 45 14.57 -17.41 -7.06
C PRO A 45 14.92 -16.61 -5.78
N ASN A 46 14.86 -15.28 -5.84
CA ASN A 46 15.32 -14.37 -4.78
C ASN A 46 14.19 -13.55 -4.12
N LEU A 47 12.94 -13.62 -4.62
CA LEU A 47 11.82 -12.96 -3.96
C LEU A 47 11.53 -13.72 -2.66
N SER A 48 11.78 -13.05 -1.53
CA SER A 48 11.54 -13.58 -0.20
C SER A 48 10.89 -12.52 0.67
N ARG A 49 10.23 -12.93 1.75
CA ARG A 49 9.73 -11.97 2.75
C ARG A 49 10.86 -11.06 3.28
N SER A 50 12.08 -11.59 3.42
CA SER A 50 13.24 -10.81 3.84
C SER A 50 13.59 -9.70 2.86
N ILE A 51 13.58 -9.98 1.55
CA ILE A 51 13.94 -8.97 0.55
C ILE A 51 12.88 -7.86 0.45
N LEU A 52 11.60 -8.23 0.62
CA LEU A 52 10.51 -7.26 0.69
C LEU A 52 10.65 -6.34 1.90
N SER A 53 10.97 -6.89 3.08
CA SER A 53 11.23 -6.08 4.27
C SER A 53 12.44 -5.15 4.08
N THR A 54 13.49 -5.61 3.38
CA THR A 54 14.63 -4.74 3.01
C THR A 54 14.19 -3.61 2.08
N TRP A 55 13.41 -3.91 1.03
CA TRP A 55 12.93 -2.89 0.09
C TRP A 55 11.96 -1.89 0.73
N GLU A 56 11.15 -2.32 1.70
CA GLU A 56 10.32 -1.40 2.50
C GLU A 56 11.15 -0.46 3.37
N ALA A 57 12.20 -0.99 4.01
CA ALA A 57 13.13 -0.19 4.81
C ALA A 57 13.90 0.82 3.95
N GLU A 58 14.24 0.44 2.72
CA GLU A 58 14.86 1.31 1.71
C GLU A 58 13.87 2.28 1.03
N ASN A 59 12.59 2.27 1.43
CA ASN A 59 11.50 3.07 0.82
C ASN A 59 11.36 2.85 -0.70
N ARG A 60 11.67 1.65 -1.18
CA ARG A 60 11.55 1.27 -2.59
C ARG A 60 10.20 0.64 -2.91
N VAL A 61 9.58 0.03 -1.89
CA VAL A 61 8.20 -0.48 -1.93
C VAL A 61 7.49 -0.10 -0.64
N PHE A 62 6.17 -0.14 -0.63
CA PHE A 62 5.37 -0.01 0.58
C PHE A 62 4.44 -1.22 0.72
N SER A 63 3.96 -1.45 1.94
CA SER A 63 2.85 -2.35 2.19
C SER A 63 1.76 -1.68 3.03
N ILE A 64 0.59 -2.28 3.01
CA ILE A 64 -0.52 -1.94 3.90
C ILE A 64 -0.79 -3.14 4.78
N ILE A 65 -0.89 -2.92 6.09
CA ILE A 65 -1.24 -3.98 7.05
C ILE A 65 -2.76 -4.07 7.16
N VAL A 66 -3.31 -5.24 6.82
CA VAL A 66 -4.73 -5.58 6.95
C VAL A 66 -4.81 -6.93 7.65
N ASP A 67 -5.59 -7.03 8.73
CA ASP A 67 -5.78 -8.28 9.50
C ASP A 67 -4.47 -8.99 9.88
N HIS A 68 -3.45 -8.21 10.27
CA HIS A 68 -2.09 -8.67 10.61
C HIS A 68 -1.25 -9.21 9.43
N GLU A 69 -1.73 -9.05 8.21
CA GLU A 69 -1.06 -9.43 6.98
C GLU A 69 -0.58 -8.20 6.21
N ALA A 70 0.64 -8.27 5.68
CA ALA A 70 1.19 -7.22 4.83
C ALA A 70 0.78 -7.46 3.37
N LEU A 71 0.13 -6.46 2.79
CA LEU A 71 -0.27 -6.47 1.39
C LEU A 71 0.63 -5.54 0.57
N TYR A 72 1.19 -6.08 -0.51
CA TYR A 72 2.14 -5.43 -1.39
C TYR A 72 1.49 -5.05 -2.72
N PRO A 73 1.82 -3.88 -3.28
CA PRO A 73 1.30 -3.45 -4.57
C PRO A 73 1.92 -4.27 -5.71
N LEU A 74 1.12 -5.10 -6.38
CA LEU A 74 1.54 -5.88 -7.56
C LEU A 74 2.16 -4.99 -8.64
N TYR A 75 1.62 -3.79 -8.84
CA TYR A 75 2.13 -2.83 -9.83
C TYR A 75 3.50 -2.24 -9.49
N ALA A 76 4.06 -2.51 -8.30
CA ALA A 76 5.45 -2.17 -8.00
C ALA A 76 6.44 -3.16 -8.62
N PHE A 77 5.96 -4.26 -9.21
CA PHE A 77 6.79 -5.33 -9.73
C PHE A 77 6.55 -5.54 -11.24
N SER A 78 7.61 -5.91 -11.95
CA SER A 78 7.50 -6.44 -13.31
C SER A 78 6.91 -7.87 -13.25
N PRO A 79 6.42 -8.41 -14.39
CA PRO A 79 6.00 -9.81 -14.47
C PRO A 79 7.10 -10.81 -14.06
N GLU A 80 8.37 -10.43 -14.20
CA GLU A 80 9.57 -11.19 -13.81
C GLU A 80 9.95 -11.01 -12.33
N GLY A 81 9.18 -10.19 -11.58
CA GLY A 81 9.38 -9.94 -10.16
C GLY A 81 10.45 -8.90 -9.84
N GLU A 82 10.88 -8.11 -10.83
CA GLU A 82 11.80 -6.99 -10.60
C GLU A 82 11.06 -5.77 -10.08
N LEU A 83 11.65 -5.06 -9.13
CA LEU A 83 11.04 -3.84 -8.59
C LEU A 83 11.13 -2.69 -9.61
N LEU A 84 10.00 -2.07 -9.93
CA LEU A 84 9.94 -0.92 -10.83
C LEU A 84 10.40 0.36 -10.11
N GLN A 85 11.33 1.10 -10.72
CA GLN A 85 11.89 2.34 -10.14
C GLN A 85 10.87 3.49 -9.99
N CYS A 86 9.69 3.40 -10.61
CA CYS A 86 8.67 4.45 -10.60
C CYS A 86 7.94 4.62 -9.26
N MET A 87 8.16 3.71 -8.29
CA MET A 87 7.46 3.73 -7.02
C MET A 87 7.96 4.80 -6.04
N ASN A 88 9.19 5.31 -6.21
CA ASN A 88 9.78 6.28 -5.29
C ASN A 88 8.93 7.55 -5.17
N ASP A 89 8.47 8.14 -6.27
CA ASP A 89 7.68 9.38 -6.24
C ASP A 89 6.34 9.19 -5.52
N ILE A 90 5.72 8.03 -5.71
CA ILE A 90 4.47 7.66 -5.01
C ILE A 90 4.73 7.51 -3.52
N ILE A 91 5.81 6.82 -3.13
CA ILE A 91 6.17 6.62 -1.72
C ILE A 91 6.50 7.95 -1.04
N LEU A 92 7.23 8.85 -1.72
CA LEU A 92 7.52 10.19 -1.22
C LEU A 92 6.26 11.05 -1.06
N THR A 93 5.32 10.93 -1.99
CA THR A 93 4.04 11.66 -1.95
C THR A 93 3.14 11.16 -0.81
N LEU A 94 3.06 9.84 -0.62
CA LEU A 94 2.21 9.21 0.39
C LEU A 94 2.83 9.23 1.79
N SER A 95 4.16 9.35 1.90
CA SER A 95 4.92 9.34 3.16
C SER A 95 5.87 10.54 3.29
N PRO A 96 5.37 11.79 3.30
CA PRO A 96 6.23 12.99 3.30
C PRO A 96 7.13 13.12 4.55
N GLY A 97 6.85 12.40 5.63
CA GLY A 97 7.61 12.45 6.89
C GLY A 97 8.76 11.44 7.03
N LYS A 98 8.99 10.55 6.06
CA LYS A 98 9.98 9.46 6.17
C LYS A 98 11.43 9.85 5.79
N LEU A 99 11.66 11.10 5.38
CA LEU A 99 12.98 11.64 5.03
C LEU A 99 13.56 12.64 6.05
N ALA A 100 13.02 12.67 7.28
CA ALA A 100 13.57 13.49 8.37
C ALA A 100 14.49 12.67 9.28
#